data_AF-A0A2P8D5J0-F1
#
_entry.id   AF-A0A2P8D5J0-F1
#
_cell.length_a   1.000
_cell.length_b   1.000
_cell.length_c   1.000
_cell.angle_alpha   90.00
_cell.angle_beta   90.00
_cell.angle_gamma   90.00
#
_symmetry.space_group_name_H-M   'P 1'
#
loop_
_entity.id
_entity.type
_entity.pdbx_description
1 polymer ?
#
loop_
_entity_poly.entity_id
_entity_poly.type
_entity_poly.pdbx_seq_one_letter_code
_entity_poly.pdbx_strand_id
1 'polypeptide(L)'
;MSFAACKSNIKPETPSKGDANFSVYVAIGNSLTAGFADGTLYRSGQVNSYPNMLAQQFQLVGGGEFKQPLLPGESGWPIALAAGFYPKRVLGYSTDCLGTTSLGPVLYSGSWADTAGSGTNIAAGGPYNNLGIPGIKCIHYGVTGYGMLNPYAARFYSNPSGQSPMDVALAQPATFYSVWLGSNDVLAYATSGGEGVVGGTGANDISPVAAFKAIYDGLIDKLMAKGAGGVLINVPDVTSVPYFTTINPKGLNLSAAQAQGLNAAYAQLGLPITFTEGANYFVIADPAAPGGVRKMLSGEYVLLTTPGDSLKCGGWGSMKPIPTRYVLTLKEITNIKEATDAFNRIIADNAAKYNLALMDANTYLKTLSTGITWDGVTYSPAFVTGGAFSLDGVHLTPRGYALVANEVLRVINARYHATIPAVEINKYSGIKFP
;
A
#
# COMPACT_ATOMS: atom_id res chain seq x y z
N MET A 1 -2.80 58.62 -0.14
CA MET A 1 -2.37 57.50 -1.01
C MET A 1 -3.49 56.48 -1.00
N SER A 2 -4.22 56.34 -2.10
CA SER A 2 -5.26 55.33 -2.25
C SER A 2 -4.60 54.05 -2.77
N PHE A 3 -4.64 52.97 -2.00
CA PHE A 3 -4.20 51.66 -2.47
C PHE A 3 -5.29 51.08 -3.38
N ALA A 4 -5.15 51.29 -4.69
CA ALA A 4 -5.91 50.53 -5.67
C ALA A 4 -5.38 49.10 -5.69
N ALA A 5 -6.09 48.18 -5.04
CA ALA A 5 -5.83 46.75 -5.18
C ALA A 5 -6.12 46.34 -6.62
N CYS A 6 -5.11 45.88 -7.35
CA CYS A 6 -5.30 45.22 -8.64
C CYS A 6 -6.24 44.03 -8.44
N LYS A 7 -7.46 44.08 -9.00
CA LYS A 7 -8.28 42.88 -9.17
C LYS A 7 -7.47 41.89 -10.00
N SER A 8 -7.17 40.73 -9.42
CA SER A 8 -6.60 39.60 -10.15
C SER A 8 -7.54 39.25 -11.31
N ASN A 9 -7.04 39.36 -12.54
CA ASN A 9 -7.72 38.94 -13.77
C ASN A 9 -7.44 37.45 -14.08
N ILE A 10 -6.94 36.67 -13.12
CA ILE A 10 -6.78 35.23 -13.28
C ILE A 10 -8.18 34.62 -13.32
N LYS A 11 -8.68 34.40 -14.53
CA LYS A 11 -9.86 33.54 -14.73
C LYS A 11 -9.41 32.12 -14.46
N PRO A 12 -10.07 31.37 -13.57
CA PRO A 12 -9.78 29.95 -13.44
C PRO A 12 -10.00 29.30 -14.82
N GLU A 13 -9.04 28.49 -15.24
CA GLU A 13 -9.14 27.74 -16.49
C GLU A 13 -10.38 26.83 -16.40
N THR A 14 -11.25 26.92 -17.39
CA THR A 14 -12.45 26.08 -17.42
C THR A 14 -12.03 24.62 -17.48
N PRO A 15 -12.49 23.76 -16.56
CA PRO A 15 -12.18 22.34 -16.61
C PRO A 15 -12.54 21.72 -17.96
N SER A 16 -11.59 21.00 -18.55
CA SER A 16 -11.73 20.30 -19.83
C SER A 16 -11.15 18.90 -19.72
N LYS A 17 -11.76 17.95 -20.44
CA LYS A 17 -11.25 16.58 -20.57
C LYS A 17 -10.11 16.47 -21.58
N GLY A 18 -9.82 17.54 -22.33
CA GLY A 18 -8.89 17.50 -23.46
C GLY A 18 -9.27 16.41 -24.45
N ASP A 19 -8.32 15.54 -24.75
CA ASP A 19 -8.47 14.42 -25.68
C ASP A 19 -9.02 13.14 -25.02
N ALA A 20 -9.18 13.12 -23.69
CA ALA A 20 -9.63 11.93 -22.96
C ALA A 20 -11.15 11.75 -23.01
N ASN A 21 -11.60 10.49 -22.82
CA ASN A 21 -13.01 10.15 -22.69
C ASN A 21 -13.28 9.41 -21.37
N PHE A 22 -13.81 10.13 -20.37
CA PHE A 22 -14.10 9.59 -19.04
C PHE A 22 -15.53 9.07 -18.87
N SER A 23 -16.31 8.91 -19.95
CA SER A 23 -17.73 8.53 -19.86
C SER A 23 -17.94 7.19 -19.16
N VAL A 24 -17.01 6.24 -19.30
CA VAL A 24 -16.98 4.99 -18.54
C VAL A 24 -15.57 4.76 -18.00
N TYR A 25 -15.31 5.27 -16.79
CA TYR A 25 -14.06 5.05 -16.07
C TYR A 25 -14.09 3.72 -15.32
N VAL A 26 -13.06 2.88 -15.48
CA VAL A 26 -12.88 1.63 -14.74
C VAL A 26 -11.50 1.61 -14.07
N ALA A 27 -11.47 1.25 -12.79
CA ALA A 27 -10.25 1.17 -12.00
C ALA A 27 -9.88 -0.30 -11.74
N ILE A 28 -8.68 -0.68 -12.15
CA ILE A 28 -8.10 -2.01 -11.99
C ILE A 28 -6.92 -1.90 -11.02
N GLY A 29 -6.88 -2.79 -10.02
CA GLY A 29 -5.72 -2.84 -9.13
C GLY A 29 -5.95 -3.67 -7.89
N ASN A 30 -5.22 -3.32 -6.85
CA ASN A 30 -5.15 -4.08 -5.60
C ASN A 30 -5.94 -3.42 -4.45
N SER A 31 -5.48 -3.62 -3.21
CA SER A 31 -6.04 -3.03 -2.00
C SER A 31 -6.07 -1.49 -2.04
N LEU A 32 -5.05 -0.84 -2.61
CA LEU A 32 -5.01 0.63 -2.76
C LEU A 32 -6.15 1.12 -3.66
N THR A 33 -6.42 0.40 -4.76
CA THR A 33 -7.54 0.68 -5.66
C THR A 33 -8.89 0.41 -4.99
N ALA A 34 -8.98 -0.64 -4.18
CA ALA A 34 -10.21 -0.96 -3.44
C ALA A 34 -10.55 0.09 -2.37
N GLY A 35 -9.58 0.86 -1.87
CA GLY A 35 -9.74 1.77 -0.72
C GLY A 35 -9.50 1.09 0.63
N PHE A 36 -8.57 0.15 0.66
CA PHE A 36 -8.13 -0.50 1.89
C PHE A 36 -7.34 0.49 2.77
N ALA A 37 -7.52 0.42 4.08
CA ALA A 37 -6.81 1.26 5.03
C ALA A 37 -6.84 0.61 6.41
N ASP A 38 -5.95 1.01 7.32
CA ASP A 38 -5.95 0.57 8.73
C ASP A 38 -5.94 -0.97 8.89
N GLY A 39 -5.42 -1.67 7.90
CA GLY A 39 -5.23 -3.11 7.89
C GLY A 39 -6.45 -3.94 7.49
N THR A 40 -7.51 -3.32 6.97
CA THR A 40 -8.69 -4.03 6.47
C THR A 40 -9.45 -3.22 5.41
N LEU A 41 -10.44 -3.82 4.76
CA LEU A 41 -11.35 -3.09 3.88
C LEU A 41 -12.63 -2.72 4.65
N TYR A 42 -13.06 -1.46 4.55
CA TYR A 42 -14.28 -0.95 5.19
C TYR A 42 -14.88 0.19 4.36
N ARG A 43 -16.16 0.51 4.59
CA ARG A 43 -16.95 1.40 3.72
C ARG A 43 -16.34 2.78 3.57
N SER A 44 -16.00 3.47 4.67
CA SER A 44 -15.43 4.81 4.57
C SER A 44 -14.02 4.84 3.96
N GLY A 45 -13.25 3.74 4.03
CA GLY A 45 -12.01 3.60 3.25
C GLY A 45 -12.29 3.54 1.75
N GLN A 46 -13.28 2.74 1.34
CA GLN A 46 -13.65 2.59 -0.07
C GLN A 46 -14.15 3.90 -0.70
N VAL A 47 -15.03 4.65 -0.02
CA VAL A 47 -15.53 5.93 -0.54
C VAL A 47 -14.47 7.02 -0.59
N ASN A 48 -13.38 6.86 0.16
CA ASN A 48 -12.21 7.77 0.13
C ASN A 48 -11.03 7.18 -0.65
N SER A 49 -11.27 6.19 -1.51
CA SER A 49 -10.27 5.62 -2.40
C SER A 49 -9.89 6.60 -3.52
N TYR A 50 -8.63 6.54 -3.98
CA TYR A 50 -8.18 7.39 -5.08
C TYR A 50 -9.04 7.24 -6.35
N PRO A 51 -9.56 6.05 -6.75
CA PRO A 51 -10.42 5.97 -7.93
C PRO A 51 -11.74 6.73 -7.77
N ASN A 52 -12.34 6.69 -6.57
CA ASN A 52 -13.58 7.45 -6.33
C ASN A 52 -13.33 8.96 -6.40
N MET A 53 -12.18 9.41 -5.88
CA MET A 53 -11.77 10.81 -6.00
C MET A 53 -11.53 11.22 -7.46
N LEU A 54 -10.84 10.38 -8.24
CA LEU A 54 -10.65 10.61 -9.68
C LEU A 54 -11.99 10.70 -10.41
N ALA A 55 -12.91 9.78 -10.14
CA ALA A 55 -14.23 9.77 -10.75
C ALA A 55 -15.02 11.06 -10.46
N GLN A 56 -14.98 11.55 -9.22
CA GLN A 56 -15.59 12.84 -8.86
C GLN A 56 -14.99 14.00 -9.66
N GLN A 57 -13.67 14.02 -9.86
CA GLN A 57 -13.03 15.04 -10.68
C GLN A 57 -13.38 14.88 -12.17
N PHE A 58 -13.50 13.64 -12.67
CA PHE A 58 -13.89 13.38 -14.05
C PHE A 58 -15.32 13.83 -14.36
N GLN A 59 -16.24 13.76 -13.39
CA GLN A 59 -17.62 14.26 -13.55
C GLN A 59 -17.67 15.75 -13.91
N LEU A 60 -16.69 16.54 -13.46
CA LEU A 60 -16.59 17.97 -13.79
C LEU A 60 -16.32 18.23 -15.28
N VAL A 61 -15.85 17.22 -16.01
CA VAL A 61 -15.49 17.29 -17.43
C VAL A 61 -16.25 16.27 -18.28
N GLY A 62 -17.42 15.80 -17.81
CA GLY A 62 -18.31 14.89 -18.53
C GLY A 62 -18.06 13.40 -18.28
N GLY A 63 -17.41 13.05 -17.17
CA GLY A 63 -17.27 11.66 -16.70
C GLY A 63 -18.60 11.07 -16.19
N GLY A 64 -18.72 9.75 -16.27
CA GLY A 64 -19.93 9.03 -15.89
C GLY A 64 -20.09 8.74 -14.40
N GLU A 65 -21.11 7.93 -14.09
CA GLU A 65 -21.27 7.35 -12.75
C GLU A 65 -20.12 6.38 -12.42
N PHE A 66 -19.69 6.36 -11.16
CA PHE A 66 -18.68 5.44 -10.68
C PHE A 66 -19.22 4.59 -9.52
N LYS A 67 -19.47 3.30 -9.79
CA LYS A 67 -19.98 2.34 -8.83
C LYS A 67 -18.85 1.54 -8.19
N GLN A 68 -18.90 1.41 -6.87
CA GLN A 68 -17.98 0.59 -6.09
C GLN A 68 -18.72 -0.57 -5.42
N PRO A 69 -18.10 -1.77 -5.30
CA PRO A 69 -18.67 -2.86 -4.53
C PRO A 69 -18.48 -2.61 -3.02
N LEU A 70 -19.17 -1.60 -2.50
CA LEU A 70 -19.03 -1.14 -1.12
C LEU A 70 -19.36 -2.26 -0.11
N LEU A 71 -18.59 -2.32 0.96
CA LEU A 71 -18.94 -3.03 2.17
C LEU A 71 -20.02 -2.25 2.93
N PRO A 72 -20.87 -2.93 3.70
CA PRO A 72 -21.96 -2.28 4.42
C PRO A 72 -21.49 -1.46 5.63
N GLY A 73 -20.37 -1.84 6.26
CA GLY A 73 -19.95 -1.32 7.57
C GLY A 73 -18.55 -0.74 7.64
N GLU A 74 -18.21 -0.31 8.85
CA GLU A 74 -17.00 0.42 9.23
C GLU A 74 -16.02 -0.43 10.04
N SER A 75 -16.44 -1.56 10.64
CA SER A 75 -15.56 -2.40 11.46
C SER A 75 -14.43 -3.08 10.68
N GLY A 76 -14.59 -3.26 9.37
CA GLY A 76 -13.64 -3.98 8.53
C GLY A 76 -14.07 -5.41 8.19
N TRP A 77 -13.65 -5.91 7.04
CA TRP A 77 -13.98 -7.27 6.62
C TRP A 77 -12.91 -7.86 5.69
N PRO A 78 -12.62 -9.18 5.78
CA PRO A 78 -13.18 -10.17 6.71
C PRO A 78 -12.65 -10.05 8.14
N ILE A 79 -13.38 -10.63 9.10
CA ILE A 79 -12.95 -10.78 10.50
C ILE A 79 -12.95 -12.26 10.83
N ALA A 80 -11.76 -12.81 11.07
CA ALA A 80 -11.51 -14.18 11.51
C ALA A 80 -10.16 -14.19 12.25
N LEU A 81 -10.17 -13.84 13.53
CA LEU A 81 -8.96 -13.57 14.32
C LEU A 81 -7.96 -14.73 14.31
N ALA A 82 -8.46 -15.97 14.42
CA ALA A 82 -7.62 -17.17 14.38
C ALA A 82 -6.94 -17.40 13.01
N ALA A 83 -7.51 -16.85 11.93
CA ALA A 83 -6.95 -16.89 10.59
C ALA A 83 -6.17 -15.61 10.23
N GLY A 84 -5.92 -14.72 11.20
CA GLY A 84 -5.18 -13.48 10.99
C GLY A 84 -5.96 -12.36 10.29
N PHE A 85 -7.29 -12.49 10.19
CA PHE A 85 -8.15 -11.44 9.66
C PHE A 85 -8.76 -10.63 10.80
N TYR A 86 -8.38 -9.36 10.88
CA TYR A 86 -8.70 -8.48 12.00
C TYR A 86 -9.67 -7.37 11.58
N PRO A 87 -10.46 -6.82 12.53
CA PRO A 87 -11.14 -5.55 12.30
C PRO A 87 -10.12 -4.44 12.07
N LYS A 88 -10.60 -3.27 11.63
CA LYS A 88 -9.73 -2.13 11.34
C LYS A 88 -8.94 -1.70 12.57
N ARG A 89 -7.79 -1.10 12.33
CA ARG A 89 -7.04 -0.41 13.37
C ARG A 89 -7.62 0.98 13.62
N VAL A 90 -7.57 1.40 14.88
CA VAL A 90 -7.89 2.76 15.35
C VAL A 90 -6.82 3.20 16.33
N LEU A 91 -6.69 4.50 16.58
CA LEU A 91 -5.84 4.95 17.68
C LEU A 91 -6.53 4.70 19.02
N GLY A 92 -5.79 4.13 19.95
CA GLY A 92 -6.23 3.89 21.31
C GLY A 92 -5.04 3.71 22.25
N TYR A 93 -5.33 3.70 23.55
CA TYR A 93 -4.31 3.51 24.57
C TYR A 93 -3.94 2.03 24.70
N SER A 94 -2.64 1.76 24.79
CA SER A 94 -2.10 0.44 25.16
C SER A 94 -0.99 0.61 26.20
N THR A 95 -0.91 -0.36 27.11
CA THR A 95 0.11 -0.40 28.16
C THR A 95 1.12 -1.50 27.82
N ASP A 96 2.40 -1.13 27.79
CA ASP A 96 3.48 -2.09 27.51
C ASP A 96 3.91 -2.88 28.76
N CYS A 97 4.81 -3.83 28.55
CA CYS A 97 5.39 -4.66 29.61
C CYS A 97 6.17 -3.91 30.71
N LEU A 98 6.47 -2.62 30.51
CA LEU A 98 7.10 -1.75 31.51
C LEU A 98 6.05 -0.91 32.29
N GLY A 99 4.77 -1.13 32.05
CA GLY A 99 3.68 -0.36 32.64
C GLY A 99 3.50 1.03 32.01
N THR A 100 4.12 1.31 30.87
CA THR A 100 3.99 2.59 30.18
C THR A 100 2.77 2.56 29.27
N THR A 101 1.77 3.41 29.56
CA THR A 101 0.62 3.62 28.69
C THR A 101 0.92 4.67 27.63
N SER A 102 0.68 4.33 26.36
CA SER A 102 0.89 5.24 25.23
C SER A 102 -0.21 5.11 24.19
N LEU A 103 -0.35 6.13 23.33
CA LEU A 103 -1.29 6.11 22.23
C LEU A 103 -0.67 5.37 21.03
N GLY A 104 -1.38 4.40 20.46
CA GLY A 104 -0.93 3.67 19.29
C GLY A 104 -2.06 2.95 18.57
N PRO A 105 -1.76 2.24 17.46
CA PRO A 105 -2.73 1.42 16.77
C PRO A 105 -3.24 0.29 17.67
N VAL A 106 -4.56 0.20 17.84
CA VAL A 106 -5.26 -0.91 18.48
C VAL A 106 -6.35 -1.43 17.54
N LEU A 107 -6.84 -2.65 17.77
CA LEU A 107 -7.96 -3.19 17.00
C LEU A 107 -9.26 -2.51 17.42
N TYR A 108 -10.10 -2.16 16.45
CA TYR A 108 -11.43 -1.64 16.71
C TYR A 108 -12.28 -2.67 17.47
N SER A 109 -12.84 -2.25 18.61
CA SER A 109 -13.61 -3.09 19.53
C SER A 109 -15.12 -2.84 19.48
N GLY A 110 -15.60 -1.98 18.57
CA GLY A 110 -17.03 -1.71 18.43
C GLY A 110 -17.79 -2.86 17.76
N SER A 111 -19.11 -2.68 17.59
CA SER A 111 -20.00 -3.73 17.07
C SER A 111 -19.64 -4.14 15.65
N TRP A 112 -19.31 -5.42 15.46
CA TRP A 112 -19.05 -6.02 14.14
C TRP A 112 -20.34 -6.29 13.35
N ALA A 113 -21.52 -6.09 13.95
CA ALA A 113 -22.81 -6.31 13.29
C ALA A 113 -23.01 -5.40 12.07
N ASP A 114 -22.30 -4.27 12.01
CA ASP A 114 -22.29 -3.36 10.85
C ASP A 114 -21.69 -4.01 9.59
N THR A 115 -20.93 -5.10 9.74
CA THR A 115 -20.36 -5.87 8.61
C THR A 115 -21.29 -6.99 8.12
N ALA A 116 -22.49 -7.14 8.69
CA ALA A 116 -23.46 -8.12 8.23
C ALA A 116 -23.77 -7.93 6.73
N GLY A 117 -23.75 -9.03 5.97
CA GLY A 117 -23.90 -8.99 4.50
C GLY A 117 -22.61 -8.71 3.72
N SER A 118 -21.47 -8.51 4.37
CA SER A 118 -20.19 -8.34 3.67
C SER A 118 -19.80 -9.57 2.84
N GLY A 119 -20.22 -10.78 3.22
CA GLY A 119 -19.98 -11.99 2.44
C GLY A 119 -20.98 -12.22 1.29
N THR A 120 -22.03 -11.39 1.17
CA THR A 120 -23.07 -11.57 0.15
C THR A 120 -22.55 -11.19 -1.24
N ASN A 121 -22.86 -12.02 -2.23
CA ASN A 121 -22.63 -11.67 -3.63
C ASN A 121 -23.64 -10.59 -4.07
N ILE A 122 -23.12 -9.49 -4.57
CA ILE A 122 -23.82 -8.28 -5.01
C ILE A 122 -23.64 -8.04 -6.53
N ALA A 123 -23.17 -9.02 -7.30
CA ALA A 123 -22.85 -8.85 -8.72
C ALA A 123 -24.05 -8.34 -9.55
N ALA A 124 -25.28 -8.67 -9.16
CA ALA A 124 -26.51 -8.18 -9.80
C ALA A 124 -26.72 -6.66 -9.70
N GLY A 125 -26.06 -5.99 -8.73
CA GLY A 125 -26.07 -4.52 -8.61
C GLY A 125 -25.04 -3.80 -9.48
N GLY A 126 -24.22 -4.57 -10.23
CA GLY A 126 -23.22 -4.03 -11.15
C GLY A 126 -23.81 -3.47 -12.46
N PRO A 127 -22.95 -3.20 -13.46
CA PRO A 127 -21.50 -3.33 -13.40
C PRO A 127 -20.86 -2.38 -12.36
N TYR A 128 -19.76 -2.83 -11.75
CA TYR A 128 -18.94 -2.00 -10.88
C TYR A 128 -17.74 -1.44 -11.63
N ASN A 129 -17.43 -0.17 -11.39
CA ASN A 129 -16.32 0.53 -12.01
C ASN A 129 -15.01 0.31 -11.24
N ASN A 130 -15.08 0.21 -9.90
CA ASN A 130 -13.92 -0.11 -9.08
C ASN A 130 -13.77 -1.64 -8.96
N LEU A 131 -12.74 -2.17 -9.61
CA LEU A 131 -12.38 -3.59 -9.64
C LEU A 131 -11.12 -3.87 -8.82
N GLY A 132 -10.77 -2.99 -7.89
CA GLY A 132 -9.65 -3.21 -6.96
C GLY A 132 -9.91 -4.42 -6.06
N ILE A 133 -8.95 -5.34 -5.97
CA ILE A 133 -9.08 -6.55 -5.14
C ILE A 133 -7.95 -6.59 -4.10
N PRO A 134 -8.23 -6.50 -2.80
CA PRO A 134 -7.20 -6.60 -1.77
C PRO A 134 -6.41 -7.91 -1.86
N GLY A 135 -5.08 -7.80 -1.78
CA GLY A 135 -4.15 -8.94 -1.83
C GLY A 135 -3.87 -9.52 -3.22
N ILE A 136 -4.50 -9.03 -4.29
CA ILE A 136 -4.25 -9.55 -5.65
C ILE A 136 -2.84 -9.18 -6.13
N LYS A 137 -2.11 -10.17 -6.67
CA LYS A 137 -0.87 -10.00 -7.44
C LYS A 137 -1.21 -9.86 -8.93
N CYS A 138 -0.36 -9.22 -9.72
CA CYS A 138 -0.52 -9.15 -11.17
C CYS A 138 -0.63 -10.56 -11.77
N ILE A 139 0.20 -11.51 -11.33
CA ILE A 139 0.15 -12.89 -11.82
C ILE A 139 -1.18 -13.62 -11.54
N HIS A 140 -2.01 -13.13 -10.61
CA HIS A 140 -3.33 -13.70 -10.34
C HIS A 140 -4.39 -13.25 -11.35
N TYR A 141 -4.13 -12.21 -12.14
CA TYR A 141 -5.17 -11.58 -12.96
C TYR A 141 -5.73 -12.49 -14.07
N GLY A 142 -4.94 -13.48 -14.50
CA GLY A 142 -5.37 -14.51 -15.46
C GLY A 142 -5.92 -15.81 -14.83
N VAL A 143 -6.07 -15.88 -13.50
CA VAL A 143 -6.51 -17.12 -12.82
C VAL A 143 -8.02 -17.25 -12.88
N THR A 144 -8.53 -18.22 -13.65
CA THR A 144 -9.96 -18.56 -13.66
C THR A 144 -10.41 -19.10 -12.30
N GLY A 145 -11.56 -18.64 -11.82
CA GLY A 145 -12.10 -19.04 -10.53
C GLY A 145 -11.50 -18.27 -9.34
N TYR A 146 -10.83 -17.14 -9.59
CA TYR A 146 -10.18 -16.34 -8.55
C TYR A 146 -11.14 -15.87 -7.45
N GLY A 147 -12.44 -15.73 -7.74
CA GLY A 147 -13.44 -15.43 -6.71
C GLY A 147 -13.46 -16.46 -5.58
N MET A 148 -13.16 -17.74 -5.88
CA MET A 148 -13.06 -18.79 -4.86
C MET A 148 -11.84 -18.64 -3.94
N LEU A 149 -10.81 -17.93 -4.39
CA LEU A 149 -9.58 -17.68 -3.62
C LEU A 149 -9.62 -16.35 -2.87
N ASN A 150 -10.50 -15.44 -3.27
CA ASN A 150 -10.62 -14.12 -2.68
C ASN A 150 -12.10 -13.79 -2.40
N PRO A 151 -12.53 -13.81 -1.14
CA PRO A 151 -13.94 -13.67 -0.80
C PRO A 151 -14.47 -12.27 -1.14
N TYR A 152 -13.62 -11.23 -1.20
CA TYR A 152 -14.05 -9.90 -1.65
C TYR A 152 -14.30 -9.86 -3.16
N ALA A 153 -13.44 -10.49 -3.97
CA ALA A 153 -13.67 -10.63 -5.41
C ALA A 153 -14.97 -11.40 -5.70
N ALA A 154 -15.21 -12.51 -4.99
CA ALA A 154 -16.45 -13.27 -5.10
C ALA A 154 -17.72 -12.45 -4.86
N ARG A 155 -17.64 -11.31 -4.16
CA ARG A 155 -18.81 -10.45 -3.94
C ARG A 155 -19.33 -9.84 -5.24
N PHE A 156 -18.47 -9.49 -6.18
CA PHE A 156 -18.88 -8.72 -7.36
C PHE A 156 -18.62 -9.44 -8.68
N TYR A 157 -18.25 -10.72 -8.62
CA TYR A 157 -18.15 -11.59 -9.80
C TYR A 157 -19.52 -12.24 -10.05
N SER A 158 -19.99 -12.24 -11.29
CA SER A 158 -21.25 -12.91 -11.66
C SER A 158 -21.11 -14.43 -11.67
N ASN A 159 -19.89 -14.95 -11.92
CA ASN A 159 -19.54 -16.35 -11.78
C ASN A 159 -18.17 -16.49 -11.08
N PRO A 160 -18.13 -16.45 -9.73
CA PRO A 160 -16.88 -16.48 -8.95
C PRO A 160 -15.95 -17.66 -9.25
N SER A 161 -16.51 -18.82 -9.64
CA SER A 161 -15.76 -20.04 -9.98
C SER A 161 -15.32 -20.12 -11.45
N GLY A 162 -15.94 -19.35 -12.34
CA GLY A 162 -15.71 -19.44 -13.79
C GLY A 162 -15.03 -18.22 -14.42
N GLN A 163 -14.82 -17.14 -13.66
CA GLN A 163 -14.21 -15.91 -14.16
C GLN A 163 -12.81 -15.69 -13.57
N SER A 164 -11.91 -15.18 -14.40
CA SER A 164 -10.69 -14.53 -13.95
C SER A 164 -10.95 -13.03 -13.67
N PRO A 165 -10.08 -12.36 -12.88
CA PRO A 165 -10.10 -10.90 -12.76
C PRO A 165 -10.02 -10.18 -14.11
N MET A 166 -9.27 -10.74 -15.06
CA MET A 166 -9.18 -10.23 -16.42
C MET A 166 -10.53 -10.29 -17.15
N ASP A 167 -11.28 -11.38 -17.03
CA ASP A 167 -12.60 -11.51 -17.66
C ASP A 167 -13.59 -10.46 -17.13
N VAL A 168 -13.57 -10.22 -15.80
CA VAL A 168 -14.44 -9.22 -15.15
C VAL A 168 -14.11 -7.80 -15.63
N ALA A 169 -12.83 -7.47 -15.76
CA ALA A 169 -12.41 -6.16 -16.26
C ALA A 169 -12.74 -5.96 -17.76
N LEU A 170 -12.55 -7.01 -18.56
CA LEU A 170 -12.84 -6.99 -20.00
C LEU A 170 -14.32 -7.12 -20.32
N ALA A 171 -15.19 -7.44 -19.36
CA ALA A 171 -16.64 -7.36 -19.58
C ALA A 171 -17.14 -5.92 -19.66
N GLN A 172 -16.39 -4.94 -19.13
CA GLN A 172 -16.80 -3.54 -19.10
C GLN A 172 -16.56 -2.83 -20.44
N PRO A 173 -17.48 -1.97 -20.92
CA PRO A 173 -17.27 -1.12 -22.07
C PRO A 173 -16.55 0.19 -21.67
N ALA A 174 -15.41 0.07 -20.98
CA ALA A 174 -14.74 1.25 -20.47
C ALA A 174 -14.12 2.10 -21.59
N THR A 175 -14.12 3.41 -21.37
CA THR A 175 -13.48 4.40 -22.25
C THR A 175 -12.20 4.96 -21.64
N PHE A 176 -12.02 4.78 -20.33
CA PHE A 176 -10.80 5.16 -19.62
C PHE A 176 -10.48 4.17 -18.50
N TYR A 177 -9.22 3.76 -18.38
CA TYR A 177 -8.76 2.87 -17.32
C TYR A 177 -7.73 3.54 -16.40
N SER A 178 -7.73 3.19 -15.11
CA SER A 178 -6.53 3.31 -14.27
C SER A 178 -6.09 1.92 -13.86
N VAL A 179 -4.82 1.58 -14.04
CA VAL A 179 -4.26 0.27 -13.72
C VAL A 179 -3.14 0.42 -12.69
N TRP A 180 -3.34 -0.10 -11.48
CA TRP A 180 -2.33 -0.14 -10.43
C TRP A 180 -2.16 -1.56 -9.87
N LEU A 181 -1.47 -2.38 -10.66
CA LEU A 181 -1.14 -3.77 -10.32
C LEU A 181 0.36 -3.90 -10.05
N GLY A 182 0.75 -4.92 -9.28
CA GLY A 182 2.15 -5.29 -9.09
C GLY A 182 2.72 -5.09 -7.69
N SER A 183 2.11 -4.26 -6.85
CA SER A 183 2.63 -4.04 -5.48
C SER A 183 2.68 -5.32 -4.66
N ASN A 184 1.64 -6.17 -4.74
CA ASN A 184 1.60 -7.44 -3.99
C ASN A 184 2.55 -8.51 -4.54
N ASP A 185 3.05 -8.35 -5.77
CA ASP A 185 4.05 -9.23 -6.38
C ASP A 185 5.41 -9.10 -5.70
N VAL A 186 5.63 -8.05 -4.90
CA VAL A 186 6.82 -7.88 -4.03
C VAL A 186 6.48 -7.68 -2.54
N LEU A 187 5.35 -7.04 -2.22
CA LEU A 187 5.02 -6.65 -0.85
C LEU A 187 4.88 -7.84 0.10
N ALA A 188 4.25 -8.94 -0.35
CA ALA A 188 4.04 -10.11 0.51
C ALA A 188 5.36 -10.76 0.96
N TYR A 189 6.38 -10.75 0.09
CA TYR A 189 7.74 -11.16 0.43
C TYR A 189 8.36 -10.23 1.47
N ALA A 190 8.21 -8.92 1.25
CA ALA A 190 8.73 -7.91 2.17
C ALA A 190 8.09 -8.00 3.58
N THR A 191 6.76 -8.10 3.66
CA THR A 191 6.02 -8.12 4.94
C THR A 191 6.10 -9.46 5.67
N SER A 192 6.64 -10.50 5.06
CA SER A 192 6.93 -11.80 5.70
C SER A 192 8.38 -11.94 6.16
N GLY A 193 9.17 -10.86 6.10
CA GLY A 193 10.59 -10.90 6.46
C GLY A 193 11.42 -11.73 5.47
N GLY A 194 11.05 -11.72 4.19
CA GLY A 194 11.80 -12.40 3.14
C GLY A 194 11.63 -13.92 3.08
N GLU A 195 10.67 -14.50 3.81
CA GLU A 195 10.48 -15.95 3.91
C GLU A 195 9.92 -16.63 2.64
N GLY A 196 9.61 -15.86 1.59
CA GLY A 196 9.16 -16.40 0.30
C GLY A 196 10.30 -16.79 -0.65
N VAL A 197 9.93 -17.20 -1.86
CA VAL A 197 10.87 -17.52 -2.95
C VAL A 197 10.90 -16.39 -3.97
N VAL A 198 12.11 -16.06 -4.46
CA VAL A 198 12.27 -15.13 -5.59
C VAL A 198 11.93 -15.85 -6.90
N GLY A 199 10.96 -15.34 -7.65
CA GLY A 199 10.47 -16.00 -8.85
C GLY A 199 9.51 -17.17 -8.59
N GLY A 200 8.83 -17.17 -7.44
CA GLY A 200 7.82 -18.16 -7.07
C GLY A 200 6.38 -17.63 -7.20
N THR A 201 5.38 -18.50 -7.01
CA THR A 201 3.95 -18.17 -7.12
C THR A 201 3.17 -18.36 -5.82
N GLY A 202 3.86 -18.67 -4.72
CA GLY A 202 3.30 -18.74 -3.39
C GLY A 202 2.85 -17.38 -2.86
N ALA A 203 2.09 -17.40 -1.75
CA ALA A 203 1.51 -16.20 -1.16
C ALA A 203 2.57 -15.13 -0.82
N ASN A 204 3.69 -15.56 -0.23
CA ASN A 204 4.80 -14.71 0.19
C ASN A 204 5.89 -14.56 -0.88
N ASP A 205 5.74 -15.16 -2.06
CA ASP A 205 6.80 -15.16 -3.07
C ASP A 205 6.86 -13.83 -3.82
N ILE A 206 8.06 -13.49 -4.28
CA ILE A 206 8.22 -12.50 -5.34
C ILE A 206 7.83 -13.17 -6.65
N SER A 207 6.89 -12.58 -7.38
CA SER A 207 6.37 -13.20 -8.60
C SER A 207 7.42 -13.32 -9.72
N PRO A 208 7.33 -14.31 -10.62
CA PRO A 208 8.27 -14.44 -11.73
C PRO A 208 8.09 -13.28 -12.71
N VAL A 209 9.18 -12.60 -13.09
CA VAL A 209 9.17 -11.47 -14.04
C VAL A 209 8.52 -11.83 -15.38
N ALA A 210 8.77 -13.03 -15.88
CA ALA A 210 8.16 -13.50 -17.13
C ALA A 210 6.63 -13.68 -17.02
N ALA A 211 6.14 -14.20 -15.89
CA ALA A 211 4.71 -14.37 -15.65
C ALA A 211 4.02 -13.02 -15.45
N PHE A 212 4.65 -12.10 -14.71
CA PHE A 212 4.19 -10.72 -14.58
C PHE A 212 4.04 -10.08 -15.96
N LYS A 213 5.09 -10.15 -16.79
CA LYS A 213 5.10 -9.58 -18.14
C LYS A 213 3.96 -10.12 -19.00
N ALA A 214 3.81 -11.45 -19.05
CA ALA A 214 2.80 -12.09 -19.86
C ALA A 214 1.37 -11.65 -19.47
N ILE A 215 1.08 -11.56 -18.17
CA ILE A 215 -0.23 -11.12 -17.70
C ILE A 215 -0.44 -9.62 -17.89
N TYR A 216 0.56 -8.79 -17.58
CA TYR A 216 0.44 -7.35 -17.68
C TYR A 216 0.29 -6.90 -19.14
N ASP A 217 1.16 -7.36 -20.03
CA ASP A 217 1.06 -7.08 -21.48
C ASP A 217 -0.27 -7.58 -22.03
N GLY A 218 -0.66 -8.82 -21.71
CA GLY A 218 -1.92 -9.41 -22.17
C GLY A 218 -3.16 -8.65 -21.68
N LEU A 219 -3.10 -8.06 -20.47
CA LEU A 219 -4.15 -7.17 -19.98
C LEU A 219 -4.18 -5.88 -20.80
N ILE A 220 -3.06 -5.15 -20.87
CA ILE A 220 -3.03 -3.84 -21.55
C ILE A 220 -3.38 -3.99 -23.02
N ASP A 221 -2.83 -4.97 -23.73
CA ASP A 221 -3.14 -5.22 -25.15
C ASP A 221 -4.65 -5.39 -25.37
N LYS A 222 -5.35 -6.15 -24.50
CA LYS A 222 -6.81 -6.37 -24.60
C LYS A 222 -7.62 -5.13 -24.23
N LEU A 223 -7.18 -4.33 -23.25
CA LEU A 223 -7.84 -3.06 -22.91
C LEU A 223 -7.71 -2.07 -24.07
N MET A 224 -6.54 -2.00 -24.70
CA MET A 224 -6.25 -1.06 -25.78
C MET A 224 -6.88 -1.46 -27.10
N ALA A 225 -7.09 -2.76 -27.34
CA ALA A 225 -7.88 -3.25 -28.47
C ALA A 225 -9.34 -2.72 -28.46
N LYS A 226 -9.84 -2.24 -27.31
CA LYS A 226 -11.15 -1.58 -27.18
C LYS A 226 -11.14 -0.07 -27.43
N GLY A 227 -9.96 0.53 -27.67
CA GLY A 227 -9.80 1.95 -27.94
C GLY A 227 -9.92 2.86 -26.70
N ALA A 228 -9.81 2.32 -25.49
CA ALA A 228 -9.87 3.10 -24.26
C ALA A 228 -8.57 3.88 -24.02
N GLY A 229 -8.68 5.08 -23.43
CA GLY A 229 -7.54 5.77 -22.82
C GLY A 229 -7.20 5.20 -21.45
N GLY A 230 -6.16 5.73 -20.80
CA GLY A 230 -5.89 5.34 -19.43
C GLY A 230 -4.59 5.86 -18.82
N VAL A 231 -4.43 5.52 -17.55
CA VAL A 231 -3.22 5.77 -16.77
C VAL A 231 -2.72 4.45 -16.18
N LEU A 232 -1.43 4.18 -16.39
CA LEU A 232 -0.73 3.11 -15.71
C LEU A 232 -0.01 3.70 -14.49
N ILE A 233 -0.08 3.00 -13.37
CA ILE A 233 0.57 3.39 -12.12
C ILE A 233 1.58 2.30 -11.77
N ASN A 234 2.85 2.69 -11.65
CA ASN A 234 3.91 1.71 -11.41
C ASN A 234 3.97 1.24 -9.94
N VAL A 235 4.80 0.24 -9.68
CA VAL A 235 4.98 -0.35 -8.36
C VAL A 235 5.80 0.60 -7.48
N PRO A 236 5.26 1.06 -6.33
CA PRO A 236 6.00 1.90 -5.42
C PRO A 236 7.15 1.15 -4.76
N ASP A 237 8.10 1.87 -4.18
CA ASP A 237 9.08 1.24 -3.29
C ASP A 237 8.39 0.85 -1.99
N VAL A 238 8.05 -0.43 -1.90
CA VAL A 238 7.31 -0.97 -0.76
C VAL A 238 8.09 -0.87 0.54
N THR A 239 9.41 -0.74 0.51
CA THR A 239 10.24 -0.63 1.73
C THR A 239 10.28 0.79 2.30
N SER A 240 9.74 1.78 1.57
CA SER A 240 9.73 3.19 2.01
C SER A 240 8.57 3.55 2.94
N VAL A 241 7.60 2.65 3.12
CA VAL A 241 6.39 2.90 3.92
C VAL A 241 6.66 2.71 5.43
N PRO A 242 5.85 3.32 6.33
CA PRO A 242 6.08 3.24 7.78
C PRO A 242 6.21 1.81 8.33
N TYR A 243 5.60 0.82 7.69
CA TYR A 243 5.73 -0.59 8.07
C TYR A 243 7.19 -1.06 8.21
N PHE A 244 8.10 -0.52 7.40
CA PHE A 244 9.52 -0.87 7.41
C PHE A 244 10.39 0.18 8.12
N THR A 245 9.93 1.43 8.18
CA THR A 245 10.75 2.57 8.62
C THR A 245 10.45 3.05 10.05
N THR A 246 9.39 2.56 10.69
CA THR A 246 9.00 3.00 12.04
C THR A 246 9.98 2.55 13.13
N ILE A 247 10.45 1.31 13.07
CA ILE A 247 11.35 0.75 14.08
C ILE A 247 12.79 0.97 13.61
N ASN A 248 13.55 1.82 14.33
CA ASN A 248 14.95 2.07 14.03
C ASN A 248 15.79 0.80 14.29
N PRO A 249 16.47 0.21 13.29
CA PRO A 249 17.33 -0.96 13.47
C PRO A 249 18.48 -0.77 14.46
N LYS A 250 18.93 0.49 14.66
CA LYS A 250 19.91 0.90 15.67
C LYS A 250 19.25 1.36 16.97
N GLY A 251 18.10 0.78 17.31
CA GLY A 251 17.27 1.16 18.45
C GLY A 251 17.64 0.53 19.78
N LEU A 252 18.62 -0.39 19.83
CA LEU A 252 19.04 -1.05 21.07
C LEU A 252 19.92 -0.11 21.90
N ASN A 253 19.33 0.61 22.86
CA ASN A 253 20.08 1.43 23.80
C ASN A 253 20.50 0.63 25.03
N LEU A 254 21.80 0.60 25.31
CA LEU A 254 22.39 -0.15 26.42
C LEU A 254 23.19 0.78 27.34
N SER A 255 23.11 0.54 28.65
CA SER A 255 24.09 1.07 29.61
C SER A 255 25.46 0.38 29.44
N ALA A 256 26.52 1.00 29.94
CA ALA A 256 27.86 0.39 29.94
C ALA A 256 27.88 -1.02 30.57
N ALA A 257 27.17 -1.22 31.69
CA ALA A 257 27.09 -2.51 32.37
C ALA A 257 26.38 -3.58 31.52
N GLN A 258 25.27 -3.21 30.86
CA GLN A 258 24.56 -4.13 29.96
C GLN A 258 25.42 -4.51 28.75
N ALA A 259 26.12 -3.55 28.14
CA ALA A 259 27.01 -3.80 27.01
C ALA A 259 28.15 -4.75 27.41
N GLN A 260 28.80 -4.53 28.56
CA GLN A 260 29.84 -5.41 29.09
C GLN A 260 29.31 -6.83 29.34
N GLY A 261 28.14 -6.97 29.96
CA GLY A 261 27.52 -8.27 30.23
C GLY A 261 27.20 -9.05 28.95
N LEU A 262 26.61 -8.38 27.94
CA LEU A 262 26.34 -8.98 26.64
C LEU A 262 27.63 -9.39 25.92
N ASN A 263 28.67 -8.55 25.94
CA ASN A 263 29.96 -8.86 25.34
C ASN A 263 30.60 -10.10 25.95
N ALA A 264 30.57 -10.23 27.28
CA ALA A 264 31.07 -11.41 27.97
C ALA A 264 30.30 -12.68 27.57
N ALA A 265 28.97 -12.60 27.48
CA ALA A 265 28.13 -13.72 27.08
C ALA A 265 28.40 -14.15 25.62
N TYR A 266 28.48 -13.21 24.68
CA TYR A 266 28.77 -13.54 23.27
C TYR A 266 30.20 -14.05 23.06
N ALA A 267 31.18 -13.56 23.83
CA ALA A 267 32.53 -14.09 23.82
C ALA A 267 32.59 -15.55 24.29
N GLN A 268 31.81 -15.92 25.33
CA GLN A 268 31.70 -17.32 25.78
C GLN A 268 31.07 -18.24 24.73
N LEU A 269 30.17 -17.71 23.90
CA LEU A 269 29.57 -18.43 22.78
C LEU A 269 30.49 -18.49 21.54
N GLY A 270 31.64 -17.81 21.56
CA GLY A 270 32.55 -17.74 20.41
C GLY A 270 31.97 -16.97 19.22
N LEU A 271 30.96 -16.12 19.44
CA LEU A 271 30.30 -15.35 18.39
C LEU A 271 30.91 -13.93 18.30
N PRO A 272 31.21 -13.42 17.10
CA PRO A 272 31.86 -12.12 16.91
C PRO A 272 30.85 -10.95 17.03
N ILE A 273 30.07 -10.91 18.11
CA ILE A 273 29.05 -9.88 18.38
C ILE A 273 29.51 -9.03 19.55
N THR A 274 29.60 -7.72 19.31
CA THR A 274 30.01 -6.74 20.33
C THR A 274 29.02 -5.59 20.42
N PHE A 275 28.93 -5.02 21.62
CA PHE A 275 28.08 -3.90 21.98
C PHE A 275 28.90 -2.81 22.66
N THR A 276 28.49 -1.57 22.46
CA THR A 276 28.98 -0.40 23.19
C THR A 276 27.87 0.18 24.06
N GLU A 277 28.22 1.06 24.98
CA GLU A 277 27.22 1.93 25.61
C GLU A 277 26.48 2.76 24.55
N GLY A 278 25.20 3.03 24.77
CA GLY A 278 24.32 3.76 23.86
C GLY A 278 23.70 2.89 22.77
N ALA A 279 23.48 3.50 21.60
CA ALA A 279 22.69 2.93 20.51
C ALA A 279 23.46 1.86 19.71
N ASN A 280 22.88 0.67 19.62
CA ASN A 280 23.40 -0.49 18.91
C ASN A 280 22.39 -1.00 17.89
N TYR A 281 22.90 -1.63 16.83
CA TYR A 281 22.08 -2.48 15.97
C TYR A 281 21.59 -3.70 16.75
N PHE A 282 20.32 -4.07 16.53
CA PHE A 282 19.75 -5.29 17.09
C PHE A 282 20.49 -6.54 16.59
N VAL A 283 20.44 -7.62 17.37
CA VAL A 283 20.80 -8.97 16.95
C VAL A 283 19.61 -9.66 16.30
N ILE A 284 19.83 -10.29 15.16
CA ILE A 284 18.81 -11.00 14.38
C ILE A 284 19.22 -12.46 14.14
N ALA A 285 18.23 -13.29 13.85
CA ALA A 285 18.45 -14.62 13.32
C ALA A 285 18.80 -14.46 11.84
N ASP A 286 19.93 -15.06 11.44
CA ASP A 286 20.36 -15.12 10.05
C ASP A 286 21.00 -16.50 9.83
N PRO A 287 20.29 -17.44 9.19
CA PRO A 287 20.81 -18.78 8.93
C PRO A 287 22.13 -18.81 8.12
N ALA A 288 22.46 -17.74 7.39
CA ALA A 288 23.70 -17.62 6.64
C ALA A 288 24.88 -17.11 7.49
N ALA A 289 24.62 -16.56 8.68
CA ALA A 289 25.66 -16.07 9.58
C ALA A 289 26.28 -17.19 10.44
N PRO A 290 27.55 -17.06 10.89
CA PRO A 290 28.14 -17.97 11.87
C PRO A 290 27.28 -18.08 13.13
N GLY A 291 26.92 -19.31 13.51
CA GLY A 291 26.02 -19.56 14.65
C GLY A 291 24.56 -19.18 14.42
N GLY A 292 24.15 -18.87 13.18
CA GLY A 292 22.78 -18.55 12.82
C GLY A 292 22.29 -17.18 13.32
N VAL A 293 23.19 -16.32 13.81
CA VAL A 293 22.87 -15.02 14.40
C VAL A 293 23.91 -13.98 14.06
N ARG A 294 23.49 -12.72 13.94
CA ARG A 294 24.40 -11.57 13.77
C ARG A 294 23.74 -10.27 14.20
N LYS A 295 24.51 -9.19 14.32
CA LYS A 295 23.95 -7.84 14.36
C LYS A 295 23.38 -7.45 13.00
N MET A 296 22.35 -6.63 13.02
CA MET A 296 21.85 -5.98 11.82
C MET A 296 22.91 -5.08 11.21
N LEU A 297 22.83 -4.93 9.89
CA LEU A 297 23.64 -4.02 9.10
C LEU A 297 22.89 -2.70 8.87
N SER A 298 23.64 -1.66 8.54
CA SER A 298 23.04 -0.40 8.11
C SER A 298 22.22 -0.61 6.83
N GLY A 299 20.99 -0.11 6.81
CA GLY A 299 20.06 -0.25 5.68
C GLY A 299 19.12 -1.46 5.76
N GLU A 300 19.27 -2.33 6.76
CA GLU A 300 18.29 -3.40 7.06
C GLU A 300 17.08 -2.85 7.80
N TYR A 301 15.96 -3.58 7.82
CA TYR A 301 14.71 -3.13 8.44
C TYR A 301 14.25 -4.06 9.56
N VAL A 302 13.62 -3.48 10.57
CA VAL A 302 12.80 -4.20 11.55
C VAL A 302 11.35 -3.90 11.24
N LEU A 303 10.54 -4.95 11.05
CA LEU A 303 9.16 -4.81 10.61
C LEU A 303 8.26 -4.31 11.73
N LEU A 304 7.27 -3.48 11.40
CA LEU A 304 6.29 -2.91 12.35
C LEU A 304 5.50 -3.98 13.13
N THR A 305 5.42 -5.21 12.61
CA THR A 305 4.79 -6.36 13.28
C THR A 305 5.66 -7.00 14.37
N THR A 306 6.90 -6.55 14.55
CA THR A 306 7.78 -7.01 15.64
C THR A 306 7.12 -6.67 16.98
N PRO A 307 6.84 -7.67 17.85
CA PRO A 307 6.17 -7.40 19.12
C PRO A 307 6.99 -6.47 20.01
N GLY A 308 6.41 -5.31 20.37
CA GLY A 308 7.10 -4.29 21.16
C GLY A 308 7.58 -4.80 22.52
N ASP A 309 6.78 -5.60 23.22
CA ASP A 309 7.15 -6.19 24.51
C ASP A 309 8.32 -7.18 24.39
N SER A 310 8.43 -7.88 23.25
CA SER A 310 9.58 -8.76 23.00
C SER A 310 10.88 -7.97 22.86
N LEU A 311 10.84 -6.80 22.21
CA LEU A 311 11.99 -5.90 22.10
C LEU A 311 12.33 -5.23 23.44
N LYS A 312 11.33 -4.71 24.15
CA LYS A 312 11.51 -3.94 25.40
C LYS A 312 11.89 -4.81 26.60
N CYS A 313 11.20 -5.94 26.77
CA CYS A 313 11.30 -6.77 27.97
C CYS A 313 11.74 -8.21 27.66
N GLY A 314 11.40 -8.73 26.48
CA GLY A 314 11.70 -10.12 26.09
C GLY A 314 13.16 -10.39 25.70
N GLY A 315 13.99 -9.35 25.61
CA GLY A 315 15.40 -9.43 25.21
C GLY A 315 15.64 -9.65 23.72
N TRP A 316 14.61 -9.50 22.87
CA TRP A 316 14.77 -9.57 21.42
C TRP A 316 15.66 -8.44 20.93
N GLY A 317 16.56 -8.76 20.00
CA GLY A 317 17.54 -7.82 19.49
C GLY A 317 18.77 -7.65 20.37
N SER A 318 18.86 -8.34 21.52
CA SER A 318 20.05 -8.38 22.37
C SER A 318 20.38 -9.81 22.78
N MET A 319 19.82 -10.31 23.88
CA MET A 319 20.05 -11.67 24.38
C MET A 319 19.43 -12.75 23.48
N LYS A 320 18.33 -12.40 22.79
CA LYS A 320 17.64 -13.28 21.84
C LYS A 320 17.65 -12.61 20.46
N PRO A 321 18.00 -13.34 19.40
CA PRO A 321 17.88 -12.80 18.04
C PRO A 321 16.42 -12.48 17.72
N ILE A 322 16.16 -11.38 17.02
CA ILE A 322 14.85 -11.14 16.38
C ILE A 322 14.68 -12.21 15.28
N PRO A 323 13.56 -12.97 15.24
CA PRO A 323 13.32 -13.96 14.19
C PRO A 323 13.29 -13.37 12.78
N THR A 324 13.66 -14.18 11.78
CA THR A 324 13.72 -13.81 10.34
C THR A 324 12.44 -13.12 9.85
N ARG A 325 11.26 -13.66 10.18
CA ARG A 325 9.96 -13.11 9.77
C ARG A 325 9.68 -11.65 10.17
N TYR A 326 10.49 -11.07 11.05
CA TYR A 326 10.31 -9.73 11.60
C TYR A 326 11.39 -8.74 11.13
N VAL A 327 12.29 -9.14 10.23
CA VAL A 327 13.36 -8.29 9.72
C VAL A 327 13.51 -8.45 8.21
N LEU A 328 14.11 -7.45 7.56
CA LEU A 328 14.62 -7.58 6.19
C LEU A 328 16.10 -7.30 6.16
N THR A 329 16.85 -8.25 5.62
CA THR A 329 18.27 -8.17 5.36
C THR A 329 18.57 -7.44 4.05
N LEU A 330 19.82 -7.02 3.86
CA LEU A 330 20.24 -6.36 2.61
C LEU A 330 19.99 -7.21 1.36
N LYS A 331 20.09 -8.54 1.48
CA LYS A 331 19.83 -9.47 0.39
C LYS A 331 18.35 -9.44 0.00
N GLU A 332 17.45 -9.53 0.96
CA GLU A 332 16.00 -9.50 0.71
C GLU A 332 15.57 -8.15 0.15
N ILE A 333 16.14 -7.05 0.64
CA ILE A 333 15.90 -5.68 0.12
C ILE A 333 16.37 -5.58 -1.34
N THR A 334 17.52 -6.18 -1.68
CA THR A 334 18.02 -6.22 -3.06
C THR A 334 17.06 -6.98 -3.96
N ASN A 335 16.58 -8.16 -3.54
CA ASN A 335 15.60 -8.96 -4.29
C ASN A 335 14.32 -8.16 -4.57
N ILE A 336 13.81 -7.44 -3.56
CA ILE A 336 12.61 -6.60 -3.67
C ILE A 336 12.83 -5.50 -4.71
N LYS A 337 13.99 -4.81 -4.63
CA LYS A 337 14.33 -3.71 -5.52
C LYS A 337 14.46 -4.17 -6.98
N GLU A 338 15.24 -5.23 -7.22
CA GLU A 338 15.47 -5.76 -8.57
C GLU A 338 14.15 -6.20 -9.25
N ALA A 339 13.28 -6.88 -8.50
CA ALA A 339 11.97 -7.28 -9.00
C ALA A 339 11.06 -6.07 -9.28
N THR A 340 11.04 -5.10 -8.37
CA THR A 340 10.28 -3.84 -8.53
C THR A 340 10.74 -3.09 -9.78
N ASP A 341 12.04 -2.96 -10.00
CA ASP A 341 12.62 -2.30 -11.17
C ASP A 341 12.30 -3.07 -12.47
N ALA A 342 12.27 -4.41 -12.43
CA ALA A 342 11.85 -5.24 -13.55
C ALA A 342 10.36 -5.06 -13.90
N PHE A 343 9.48 -5.07 -12.90
CA PHE A 343 8.04 -4.84 -13.10
C PHE A 343 7.77 -3.42 -13.61
N ASN A 344 8.45 -2.41 -13.05
CA ASN A 344 8.26 -1.03 -13.46
C ASN A 344 8.71 -0.76 -14.90
N ARG A 345 9.75 -1.43 -15.39
CA ARG A 345 10.13 -1.39 -16.81
C ARG A 345 9.01 -1.91 -17.71
N ILE A 346 8.42 -3.06 -17.38
CA ILE A 346 7.29 -3.63 -18.13
C ILE A 346 6.09 -2.66 -18.18
N ILE A 347 5.77 -2.03 -17.05
CA ILE A 347 4.68 -1.05 -16.96
C ILE A 347 4.98 0.17 -17.83
N ALA A 348 6.21 0.70 -17.77
CA ALA A 348 6.63 1.85 -18.55
C ALA A 348 6.64 1.55 -20.06
N ASP A 349 7.11 0.37 -20.47
CA ASP A 349 7.10 -0.09 -21.86
C ASP A 349 5.67 -0.13 -22.42
N ASN A 350 4.70 -0.61 -21.64
CA ASN A 350 3.28 -0.60 -22.03
C ASN A 350 2.71 0.82 -22.13
N ALA A 351 3.05 1.71 -21.19
CA ALA A 351 2.62 3.10 -21.24
C ALA A 351 3.16 3.82 -22.49
N ALA A 352 4.42 3.55 -22.87
CA ALA A 352 5.03 4.08 -24.08
C ALA A 352 4.38 3.48 -25.34
N LYS A 353 4.26 2.15 -25.43
CA LYS A 353 3.67 1.41 -26.56
C LYS A 353 2.29 1.93 -26.95
N TYR A 354 1.44 2.18 -25.95
CA TYR A 354 0.05 2.59 -26.14
C TYR A 354 -0.22 4.07 -25.92
N ASN A 355 0.82 4.89 -25.74
CA ASN A 355 0.68 6.33 -25.54
C ASN A 355 -0.22 6.69 -24.33
N LEU A 356 -0.12 5.92 -23.24
CA LEU A 356 -0.91 6.09 -22.00
C LEU A 356 -0.21 6.96 -20.96
N ALA A 357 -0.96 7.60 -20.08
CA ALA A 357 -0.36 8.32 -18.96
C ALA A 357 0.39 7.31 -18.06
N LEU A 358 1.52 7.73 -17.48
CA LEU A 358 2.28 6.94 -16.51
C LEU A 358 2.46 7.78 -15.24
N MET A 359 1.96 7.27 -14.12
CA MET A 359 2.26 7.81 -12.80
C MET A 359 3.38 6.98 -12.16
N ASP A 360 4.50 7.64 -11.84
CA ASP A 360 5.64 7.02 -11.17
C ASP A 360 5.46 7.05 -9.65
N ALA A 361 4.70 6.07 -9.13
CA ALA A 361 4.49 5.89 -7.71
C ALA A 361 5.79 5.57 -6.95
N ASN A 362 6.77 4.92 -7.60
CA ASN A 362 8.06 4.60 -7.00
C ASN A 362 8.81 5.85 -6.58
N THR A 363 8.96 6.80 -7.48
CA THR A 363 9.59 8.08 -7.18
C THR A 363 8.67 8.96 -6.34
N TYR A 364 7.39 9.07 -6.68
CA TYR A 364 6.47 10.00 -6.01
C TYR A 364 6.33 9.71 -4.51
N LEU A 365 6.07 8.47 -4.10
CA LEU A 365 5.87 8.16 -2.68
C LEU A 365 7.15 8.31 -1.85
N LYS A 366 8.34 8.21 -2.47
CA LYS A 366 9.61 8.53 -1.79
C LYS A 366 9.71 9.99 -1.41
N THR A 367 9.09 10.90 -2.16
CA THR A 367 9.10 12.34 -1.83
C THR A 367 8.37 12.65 -0.51
N LEU A 368 7.50 11.75 -0.04
CA LEU A 368 6.91 11.88 1.30
C LEU A 368 7.98 11.87 2.38
N SER A 369 9.08 11.13 2.21
CA SER A 369 10.17 11.05 3.20
C SER A 369 10.81 12.41 3.51
N THR A 370 10.80 13.32 2.53
CA THR A 370 11.25 14.72 2.69
C THR A 370 10.14 15.68 3.11
N GLY A 371 8.90 15.20 3.19
CA GLY A 371 7.70 15.98 3.46
C GLY A 371 7.12 16.62 2.20
N ILE A 372 5.83 16.43 1.95
CA ILE A 372 5.07 17.16 0.91
C ILE A 372 4.19 18.18 1.62
N THR A 373 4.34 19.47 1.28
CA THR A 373 3.46 20.51 1.82
C THR A 373 2.39 20.87 0.80
N TRP A 374 1.12 20.79 1.22
CA TRP A 374 -0.03 21.14 0.40
C TRP A 374 -0.99 22.02 1.21
N ASP A 375 -1.30 23.22 0.69
CA ASP A 375 -2.16 24.21 1.35
C ASP A 375 -1.81 24.42 2.83
N GLY A 376 -0.50 24.54 3.13
CA GLY A 376 0.03 24.79 4.47
C GLY A 376 0.08 23.57 5.40
N VAL A 377 -0.32 22.38 4.95
CA VAL A 377 -0.22 21.12 5.71
C VAL A 377 0.90 20.25 5.16
N THR A 378 1.82 19.82 6.01
CA THR A 378 2.92 18.91 5.64
C THR A 378 2.54 17.45 5.89
N TYR A 379 2.77 16.63 4.87
CA TYR A 379 2.52 15.19 4.85
C TYR A 379 3.85 14.43 4.76
N SER A 380 4.03 13.42 5.61
CA SER A 380 5.25 12.61 5.67
C SER A 380 4.94 11.13 5.95
N PRO A 381 5.90 10.19 5.82
CA PRO A 381 5.72 8.81 6.19
C PRO A 381 5.88 8.59 7.70
N ALA A 382 5.97 9.65 8.52
CA ALA A 382 6.00 9.47 9.97
C ALA A 382 4.74 8.71 10.41
N PHE A 383 4.93 7.55 11.05
CA PHE A 383 3.82 6.70 11.44
C PHE A 383 2.93 7.45 12.43
N VAL A 384 1.61 7.33 12.25
CA VAL A 384 0.56 8.02 13.04
C VAL A 384 0.47 9.54 12.82
N THR A 385 1.58 10.27 12.82
CA THR A 385 1.57 11.75 12.83
C THR A 385 1.82 12.39 11.47
N GLY A 386 2.38 11.64 10.50
CA GLY A 386 2.73 12.16 9.17
C GLY A 386 1.54 12.34 8.23
N GLY A 387 0.37 11.80 8.57
CA GLY A 387 -0.89 12.05 7.86
C GLY A 387 -1.08 11.35 6.50
N ALA A 388 -0.03 10.84 5.87
CA ALA A 388 -0.11 10.17 4.56
C ALA A 388 -0.51 8.69 4.66
N PHE A 389 0.00 7.97 5.68
CA PHE A 389 -0.21 6.53 5.85
C PHE A 389 -1.15 6.22 7.00
N SER A 390 -1.96 5.18 6.81
CA SER A 390 -2.95 4.66 7.76
C SER A 390 -2.29 3.79 8.84
N LEU A 391 -3.09 3.30 9.79
CA LEU A 391 -2.60 2.64 11.00
C LEU A 391 -2.03 1.22 10.80
N ASP A 392 -2.01 0.71 9.57
CA ASP A 392 -1.26 -0.49 9.21
C ASP A 392 0.18 -0.21 8.74
N GLY A 393 0.54 1.06 8.54
CA GLY A 393 1.86 1.47 8.08
C GLY A 393 2.15 1.14 6.61
N VAL A 394 1.18 0.65 5.85
CA VAL A 394 1.31 0.24 4.45
C VAL A 394 0.39 1.07 3.55
N HIS A 395 -0.92 1.08 3.87
CA HIS A 395 -1.93 1.74 3.06
C HIS A 395 -2.06 3.21 3.43
N LEU A 396 -2.65 3.98 2.51
CA LEU A 396 -2.79 5.42 2.63
C LEU A 396 -3.99 5.79 3.50
N THR A 397 -3.92 6.94 4.16
CA THR A 397 -5.12 7.60 4.70
C THR A 397 -5.97 8.18 3.55
N PRO A 398 -7.21 8.64 3.80
CA PRO A 398 -7.95 9.43 2.82
C PRO A 398 -7.16 10.63 2.26
N ARG A 399 -6.33 11.30 3.08
CA ARG A 399 -5.44 12.38 2.61
C ARG A 399 -4.31 11.85 1.75
N GLY A 400 -3.72 10.71 2.10
CA GLY A 400 -2.74 10.02 1.27
C GLY A 400 -3.31 9.58 -0.08
N TYR A 401 -4.54 9.08 -0.13
CA TYR A 401 -5.23 8.78 -1.38
C TYR A 401 -5.50 10.03 -2.21
N ALA A 402 -5.83 11.17 -1.59
CA ALA A 402 -6.00 12.44 -2.29
C ALA A 402 -4.68 12.95 -2.89
N LEU A 403 -3.54 12.79 -2.19
CA LEU A 403 -2.21 13.08 -2.73
C LEU A 403 -1.94 12.25 -4.00
N VAL A 404 -2.17 10.94 -3.95
CA VAL A 404 -2.02 10.05 -5.11
C VAL A 404 -3.01 10.42 -6.22
N ALA A 405 -4.27 10.71 -5.91
CA ALA A 405 -5.25 11.13 -6.90
C ALA A 405 -4.79 12.40 -7.63
N ASN A 406 -4.24 13.37 -6.91
CA ASN A 406 -3.70 14.60 -7.51
C ASN A 406 -2.50 14.34 -8.42
N GLU A 407 -1.60 13.45 -8.04
CA GLU A 407 -0.48 13.07 -8.90
C GLU A 407 -0.94 12.32 -10.16
N VAL A 408 -1.96 11.47 -10.03
CA VAL A 408 -2.60 10.81 -11.18
C VAL A 408 -3.28 11.83 -12.10
N LEU A 409 -4.02 12.80 -11.55
CA LEU A 409 -4.64 13.88 -12.33
C LEU A 409 -3.59 14.73 -13.04
N ARG A 410 -2.45 15.01 -12.40
CA ARG A 410 -1.34 15.75 -13.01
C ARG A 410 -0.82 15.05 -14.26
N VAL A 411 -0.57 13.75 -14.22
CA VAL A 411 -0.07 13.01 -15.39
C VAL A 411 -1.15 12.80 -16.45
N ILE A 412 -2.43 12.68 -16.06
CA ILE A 412 -3.55 12.62 -17.01
C ILE A 412 -3.68 13.95 -17.75
N ASN A 413 -3.69 15.08 -17.03
CA ASN A 413 -3.77 16.42 -17.61
C ASN A 413 -2.62 16.65 -18.60
N ALA A 414 -1.40 16.27 -18.23
CA ALA A 414 -0.23 16.38 -19.10
C ALA A 414 -0.33 15.48 -20.35
N ARG A 415 -0.82 14.24 -20.21
CA ARG A 415 -0.89 13.27 -21.31
C ARG A 415 -2.00 13.57 -22.31
N TYR A 416 -3.16 14.01 -21.81
CA TYR A 416 -4.40 14.13 -22.57
C TYR A 416 -4.81 15.58 -22.82
N HIS A 417 -3.92 16.54 -22.56
CA HIS A 417 -4.19 17.98 -22.70
C HIS A 417 -5.46 18.42 -21.96
N ALA A 418 -5.69 17.80 -20.80
CA ALA A 418 -6.86 18.05 -19.96
C ALA A 418 -6.52 19.07 -18.86
N THR A 419 -7.55 19.69 -18.29
CA THR A 419 -7.43 20.73 -17.26
C THR A 419 -8.32 20.37 -16.05
N ILE A 420 -8.29 19.09 -15.68
CA ILE A 420 -9.11 18.55 -14.60
C ILE A 420 -8.58 19.10 -13.28
N PRO A 421 -9.42 19.74 -12.44
CA PRO A 421 -8.96 20.33 -11.20
C PRO A 421 -8.54 19.25 -10.20
N ALA A 422 -7.56 19.60 -9.37
CA ALA A 422 -7.08 18.76 -8.28
C ALA A 422 -8.16 18.56 -7.20
N VAL A 423 -8.04 17.45 -6.49
CA VAL A 423 -8.77 17.12 -5.28
C VAL A 423 -8.26 17.99 -4.12
N GLU A 424 -9.18 18.57 -3.35
CA GLU A 424 -8.85 19.29 -2.12
C GLU A 424 -8.44 18.31 -1.01
N ILE A 425 -7.15 18.19 -0.75
CA ILE A 425 -6.58 17.17 0.16
C ILE A 425 -7.09 17.34 1.60
N ASN A 426 -7.14 18.58 2.09
CA ASN A 426 -7.48 18.90 3.48
C ASN A 426 -8.96 18.64 3.84
N LYS A 427 -9.83 18.48 2.83
CA LYS A 427 -11.24 18.07 3.01
C LYS A 427 -11.38 16.65 3.55
N TYR A 428 -10.38 15.80 3.32
CA TYR A 428 -10.41 14.40 3.73
C TYR A 428 -9.85 14.22 5.14
N SER A 429 -10.33 13.20 5.86
CA SER A 429 -9.88 12.90 7.21
C SER A 429 -8.48 12.29 7.21
N GLY A 430 -7.63 12.72 8.15
CA GLY A 430 -6.42 11.99 8.53
C GLY A 430 -6.73 10.92 9.59
N ILE A 431 -5.69 10.50 10.31
CA ILE A 431 -5.84 9.67 11.50
C ILE A 431 -6.58 10.47 12.57
N LYS A 432 -7.64 9.88 13.14
CA LYS A 432 -8.41 10.47 14.23
C LYS A 432 -7.71 10.18 15.56
N PHE A 433 -7.36 11.21 16.30
CA PHE A 433 -6.85 11.12 17.66
C PHE A 433 -8.04 11.10 18.64
N PRO A 434 -8.00 10.25 19.68
CA PRO A 434 -9.06 10.16 20.69
C PRO A 434 -9.16 11.40 21.58
#